data_AF-A0A4E9CZH4-F1
#
_entry.id   AF-A0A4E9CZH4-F1
#
_cell.length_a   1.000
_cell.length_b   1.000
_cell.length_c   1.000
_cell.angle_alpha   90.00
_cell.angle_beta   90.00
_cell.angle_gamma   90.00
#
_symmetry.space_group_name_H-M   'P 1'
#
loop_
_entity.id
_entity.type
_entity.pdbx_description
1 polymer ?
#
loop_
_entity_poly.entity_id
_entity_poly.type
_entity_poly.pdbx_seq_one_letter_code
_entity_poly.pdbx_strand_id
1 'polypeptide(L)'
;NLKHLFFLFIPIILLISNNSLIFADKEKPLSDILTHRELGTIKTTGQQPTKDEVITQVKKLNNSLKESNLLRIDNDPKENKATVKYNNNDYTGEVEVTFTVENKEKPLSDILTHRELGTIKTTGQQPTKDEVITQVKKLNNSLKESNLLRIDNDPKENKATVKYNNNDYTGEVEVTFTVEKKENINDN
;
A
#
# COMPACT_ATOMS: atom_id res chain seq x y z
N ASN A 1 -28.82 -76.22 -24.27
CA ASN A 1 -27.94 -75.74 -25.37
C ASN A 1 -27.49 -74.33 -25.00
N LEU A 2 -26.49 -74.24 -24.13
CA LEU A 2 -26.11 -73.04 -23.37
C LEU A 2 -24.79 -72.47 -23.93
N LYS A 3 -24.69 -72.33 -25.25
CA LYS A 3 -23.48 -71.82 -25.93
C LYS A 3 -23.68 -70.47 -26.62
N HIS A 4 -24.89 -69.89 -26.58
CA HIS A 4 -25.18 -68.62 -27.24
C HIS A 4 -25.48 -67.44 -26.31
N LEU A 5 -25.43 -67.62 -24.98
CA LEU A 5 -25.66 -66.52 -24.02
C LEU A 5 -24.38 -65.92 -23.44
N PHE A 6 -23.21 -66.27 -23.97
CA PHE A 6 -21.91 -65.76 -23.49
C PHE A 6 -21.31 -64.66 -24.37
N PHE A 7 -21.96 -64.31 -25.49
CA PHE A 7 -21.38 -63.41 -26.50
C PHE A 7 -22.03 -62.02 -26.59
N LEU A 8 -22.93 -61.65 -25.68
CA LEU A 8 -23.59 -60.34 -25.71
C LEU A 8 -23.12 -59.33 -24.66
N PHE A 9 -22.24 -59.71 -23.72
CA PHE A 9 -21.76 -58.80 -22.66
C PHE A 9 -20.33 -58.28 -22.84
N ILE A 10 -19.62 -58.71 -23.90
CA ILE A 10 -18.23 -58.28 -24.14
C ILE A 10 -18.10 -56.90 -24.83
N PRO A 11 -19.03 -56.38 -25.66
CA PRO A 11 -18.84 -55.06 -26.25
C PRO A 11 -19.27 -53.90 -25.32
N ILE A 12 -20.00 -54.15 -24.23
CA ILE A 12 -20.37 -53.08 -23.29
C ILE A 12 -19.22 -52.75 -22.34
N ILE A 13 -18.44 -53.74 -21.90
CA ILE A 13 -17.30 -53.49 -20.99
C ILE A 13 -16.14 -52.79 -21.71
N LEU A 14 -15.97 -52.99 -23.02
CA LEU A 14 -14.93 -52.31 -23.81
C LEU A 14 -15.27 -50.86 -24.17
N LEU A 15 -16.54 -50.45 -24.05
CA LEU A 15 -16.92 -49.04 -24.24
C LEU A 15 -16.67 -48.18 -22.98
N ILE A 16 -16.52 -48.81 -21.82
CA ILE A 16 -16.25 -48.10 -20.54
C ILE A 16 -14.74 -47.89 -20.33
N SER A 17 -13.87 -48.61 -21.05
CA SER A 17 -12.41 -48.46 -20.90
C SER A 17 -11.80 -47.29 -21.66
N ASN A 18 -12.54 -46.61 -22.55
CA ASN A 18 -12.03 -45.51 -23.38
C ASN A 18 -12.65 -44.13 -23.09
N ASN A 19 -13.65 -44.05 -22.21
CA ASN A 19 -14.02 -42.77 -21.63
C ASN A 19 -13.19 -42.58 -20.37
N SER A 20 -12.14 -41.77 -20.51
CA SER A 20 -11.36 -41.21 -19.42
C SER A 20 -12.28 -40.79 -18.25
N LEU A 21 -12.41 -41.65 -17.25
CA LEU A 21 -12.82 -41.24 -15.91
C LEU A 21 -11.63 -40.50 -15.31
N ILE A 22 -11.39 -39.29 -15.81
CA ILE A 22 -10.66 -38.28 -15.07
C ILE A 22 -11.61 -37.94 -13.92
N PHE A 23 -11.44 -38.62 -12.79
CA PHE A 23 -11.91 -38.05 -11.54
C PHE A 23 -11.15 -36.74 -11.42
N ALA A 24 -11.79 -35.62 -11.75
CA ALA A 24 -11.29 -34.33 -11.33
C ALA A 24 -11.25 -34.42 -9.80
N ASP A 25 -10.04 -34.58 -9.24
CA ASP A 25 -9.86 -34.43 -7.81
C ASP A 25 -10.47 -33.09 -7.46
N LYS A 26 -11.50 -33.11 -6.61
CA LYS A 26 -12.22 -31.90 -6.24
C LYS A 26 -11.20 -30.97 -5.58
N GLU A 27 -10.95 -29.82 -6.21
CA GLU A 27 -10.05 -28.80 -5.67
C GLU A 27 -10.41 -28.53 -4.20
N LYS A 28 -9.41 -28.63 -3.33
CA LYS A 28 -9.56 -28.39 -1.90
C LYS A 28 -9.72 -26.90 -1.64
N PRO A 29 -10.41 -26.49 -0.56
CA PRO A 29 -10.55 -25.06 -0.29
C PRO A 29 -9.20 -24.46 0.13
N LEU A 30 -8.94 -23.20 -0.27
CA LEU A 30 -7.79 -22.40 0.18
C LEU A 30 -7.66 -22.37 1.71
N SER A 31 -8.78 -22.45 2.43
CA SER A 31 -8.79 -22.51 3.89
C SER A 31 -8.02 -23.67 4.50
N ASP A 32 -7.78 -24.75 3.75
CA ASP A 32 -7.02 -25.91 4.21
C ASP A 32 -5.52 -25.61 4.29
N ILE A 33 -5.03 -24.64 3.49
CA ILE A 33 -3.62 -24.26 3.44
C ILE A 33 -3.34 -22.85 3.96
N LEU A 34 -4.35 -21.97 4.01
CA LEU A 34 -4.30 -20.66 4.65
C LEU A 34 -4.87 -20.76 6.07
N THR A 35 -4.06 -21.34 6.96
CA THR A 35 -4.44 -21.64 8.35
C THR A 35 -4.33 -20.43 9.27
N HIS A 36 -3.41 -19.50 8.99
CA HIS A 36 -3.25 -18.24 9.73
C HIS A 36 -3.95 -17.10 9.00
N ARG A 37 -5.12 -16.72 9.51
CA ARG A 37 -5.94 -15.62 8.97
C ARG A 37 -5.71 -14.29 9.68
N GLU A 38 -5.29 -14.34 10.94
CA GLU A 38 -4.85 -13.17 11.70
C GLU A 38 -3.38 -12.92 11.39
N LEU A 39 -3.11 -11.87 10.62
CA LEU A 39 -1.77 -11.59 10.10
C LEU A 39 -0.91 -10.76 11.06
N GLY A 40 -1.49 -10.31 12.17
CA GLY A 40 -0.86 -9.39 13.11
C GLY A 40 -0.68 -7.99 12.53
N THR A 41 0.37 -7.30 12.94
CA THR A 41 0.68 -5.93 12.49
C THR A 41 1.38 -5.93 11.13
N ILE A 42 0.80 -5.21 10.17
CA ILE A 42 1.43 -4.90 8.89
C ILE A 42 1.95 -3.46 8.94
N LYS A 43 3.27 -3.32 8.76
CA LYS A 43 3.91 -2.02 8.68
C LYS A 43 3.84 -1.50 7.25
N THR A 44 3.20 -0.36 7.02
CA THR A 44 3.00 0.22 5.68
C THR A 44 3.40 1.69 5.62
N THR A 45 3.57 2.22 4.43
CA THR A 45 3.68 3.65 4.15
C THR A 45 2.31 4.13 3.66
N GLY A 46 1.66 5.01 4.41
CA GLY A 46 0.31 5.51 4.12
C GLY A 46 -0.78 4.94 5.01
N GLN A 47 -2.05 5.20 4.65
CA GLN A 47 -3.20 4.88 5.50
C GLN A 47 -3.57 3.39 5.51
N GLN A 48 -3.23 2.65 4.45
CA GLN A 48 -3.62 1.25 4.27
C GLN A 48 -2.47 0.46 3.65
N PRO A 49 -2.29 -0.82 4.04
CA PRO A 49 -1.29 -1.67 3.44
C PRO A 49 -1.61 -1.94 1.97
N THR A 50 -0.55 -2.09 1.18
CA THR A 50 -0.65 -2.52 -0.20
C THR A 50 -1.02 -3.99 -0.30
N LYS A 51 -1.51 -4.42 -1.47
CA LYS A 51 -1.77 -5.84 -1.77
C LYS A 51 -0.54 -6.71 -1.53
N ASP A 52 0.63 -6.22 -1.93
CA ASP A 52 1.89 -6.94 -1.81
C ASP A 52 2.35 -7.07 -0.35
N GLU A 53 2.15 -6.06 0.47
CA GLU A 53 2.43 -6.13 1.92
C GLU A 53 1.56 -7.19 2.60
N VAL A 54 0.26 -7.24 2.27
CA VAL A 54 -0.65 -8.26 2.78
C VAL A 54 -0.24 -9.65 2.29
N ILE A 55 0.02 -9.84 0.99
CA ILE A 55 0.45 -11.14 0.42
C ILE A 55 1.77 -11.59 1.04
N THR A 56 2.72 -10.69 1.25
CA THR A 56 4.00 -10.99 1.91
C THR A 56 3.78 -11.51 3.31
N GLN A 57 2.88 -10.88 4.08
CA GLN A 57 2.57 -11.31 5.44
C GLN A 57 1.81 -12.66 5.45
N VAL A 58 0.88 -12.89 4.51
CA VAL A 58 0.21 -14.19 4.32
C VAL A 58 1.24 -15.29 4.08
N LYS A 59 2.18 -15.09 3.15
CA LYS A 59 3.26 -16.03 2.83
C LYS A 59 4.19 -16.32 4.00
N LYS A 60 4.47 -15.29 4.81
CA LYS A 60 5.31 -15.40 6.00
C LYS A 60 4.69 -16.27 7.08
N LEU A 61 3.37 -16.22 7.26
CA LEU A 61 2.66 -16.95 8.31
C LEU A 61 2.11 -18.32 7.85
N ASN A 62 1.90 -18.48 6.54
CA ASN A 62 1.39 -19.71 5.96
C ASN A 62 2.47 -20.35 5.07
N ASN A 63 3.37 -21.13 5.67
CA ASN A 63 4.54 -21.70 4.99
C ASN A 63 4.21 -22.51 3.72
N SER A 64 3.05 -23.16 3.67
CA SER A 64 2.50 -23.86 2.49
C SER A 64 2.34 -22.95 1.26
N LEU A 65 2.22 -21.64 1.47
CA LEU A 65 1.98 -20.63 0.45
C LEU A 65 3.22 -19.77 0.14
N LYS A 66 4.33 -19.97 0.86
CA LYS A 66 5.51 -19.07 0.87
C LYS A 66 6.04 -18.76 -0.53
N GLU A 67 6.18 -19.78 -1.37
CA GLU A 67 6.75 -19.66 -2.72
C GLU A 67 5.67 -19.48 -3.81
N SER A 68 4.40 -19.35 -3.44
CA SER A 68 3.34 -19.28 -4.44
C SER A 68 3.28 -17.92 -5.14
N ASN A 69 3.22 -17.93 -6.46
CA ASN A 69 2.92 -16.78 -7.31
C ASN A 69 1.42 -16.66 -7.66
N LEU A 70 0.56 -17.53 -7.12
CA LEU A 70 -0.86 -17.61 -7.45
C LEU A 70 -1.76 -16.89 -6.44
N LEU A 71 -1.20 -16.48 -5.30
CA LEU A 71 -1.90 -15.63 -4.34
C LEU A 71 -2.17 -14.25 -4.97
N ARG A 72 -3.42 -13.80 -4.90
CA ARG A 72 -3.82 -12.47 -5.35
C ARG A 72 -4.85 -11.84 -4.44
N ILE A 73 -4.91 -10.51 -4.49
CA ILE A 73 -5.92 -9.68 -3.83
C ILE A 73 -6.48 -8.77 -4.92
N ASP A 74 -7.77 -8.94 -5.26
CA ASP A 74 -8.37 -8.21 -6.37
C ASP A 74 -8.67 -6.75 -6.01
N ASN A 75 -9.28 -6.54 -4.84
CA ASN A 75 -9.65 -5.22 -4.32
C ASN A 75 -8.61 -4.73 -3.30
N ASP A 76 -8.37 -3.42 -3.23
CA ASP A 76 -7.42 -2.88 -2.26
C ASP A 76 -7.78 -3.30 -0.82
N PRO A 77 -6.77 -3.60 0.02
CA PRO A 77 -7.00 -3.93 1.42
C PRO A 77 -7.79 -2.82 2.12
N LYS A 78 -8.78 -3.21 2.93
CA LYS A 78 -9.48 -2.30 3.83
C LYS A 78 -8.68 -2.14 5.12
N GLU A 79 -9.03 -1.13 5.92
CA GLU A 79 -8.30 -0.70 7.13
C GLU A 79 -7.74 -1.84 8.00
N ASN A 80 -8.47 -2.94 8.18
CA ASN A 80 -8.05 -4.08 9.01
C ASN A 80 -8.23 -5.45 8.35
N LYS A 81 -8.50 -5.51 7.04
CA LYS A 81 -8.81 -6.78 6.36
C LYS A 81 -8.61 -6.78 4.86
N ALA A 82 -8.39 -7.96 4.30
CA ALA A 82 -8.34 -8.20 2.85
C ALA A 82 -8.92 -9.57 2.49
N THR A 83 -9.34 -9.74 1.24
CA THR A 83 -9.74 -11.05 0.70
C THR A 83 -8.63 -11.59 -0.19
N VAL A 84 -8.02 -12.67 0.27
CA VAL A 84 -6.95 -13.38 -0.44
C VAL A 84 -7.58 -14.48 -1.29
N LYS A 85 -7.17 -14.54 -2.56
CA LYS A 85 -7.63 -15.55 -3.51
C LYS A 85 -6.48 -16.44 -3.93
N TYR A 86 -6.80 -17.69 -4.22
CA TYR A 86 -5.88 -18.68 -4.70
C TYR A 86 -6.59 -19.62 -5.66
N ASN A 87 -5.92 -20.01 -6.73
CA ASN A 87 -6.48 -20.96 -7.69
C ASN A 87 -5.37 -21.75 -8.38
N ASN A 88 -5.30 -23.05 -8.12
CA ASN A 88 -4.47 -24.02 -8.84
C ASN A 88 -5.22 -25.37 -8.94
N ASN A 89 -4.56 -26.40 -9.49
CA ASN A 89 -5.17 -27.71 -9.69
C ASN A 89 -5.52 -28.46 -8.38
N ASP A 90 -4.96 -28.05 -7.24
CA ASP A 90 -5.11 -28.74 -5.95
C ASP A 90 -6.00 -27.98 -4.97
N TYR A 91 -5.98 -26.64 -5.04
CA TYR A 91 -6.60 -25.72 -4.11
C TYR A 91 -7.22 -24.51 -4.80
N THR A 92 -8.42 -24.14 -4.37
CA THR A 92 -9.14 -22.97 -4.87
C THR A 92 -9.90 -22.25 -3.77
N GLY A 93 -10.19 -20.97 -3.98
CA GLY A 93 -11.15 -20.21 -3.18
C GLY A 93 -10.62 -18.87 -2.68
N GLU A 94 -11.43 -18.28 -1.80
CA GLU A 94 -11.21 -16.95 -1.26
C GLU A 94 -11.32 -17.00 0.27
N VAL A 95 -10.40 -16.33 0.95
CA VAL A 95 -10.36 -16.28 2.41
C VAL A 95 -10.14 -14.83 2.86
N GLU A 96 -10.97 -14.36 3.79
CA GLU A 96 -10.74 -13.09 4.48
C GLU A 96 -9.63 -13.26 5.52
N VAL A 97 -8.68 -12.34 5.50
CA VAL A 97 -7.58 -12.22 6.46
C VAL A 97 -7.71 -10.88 7.17
N THR A 98 -7.30 -10.83 8.44
CA THR A 98 -7.38 -9.65 9.29
C THR A 98 -5.99 -9.22 9.74
N PHE A 99 -5.82 -7.93 9.98
CA PHE A 99 -4.55 -7.34 10.43
C PHE A 99 -4.77 -6.02 11.16
N THR A 100 -3.75 -5.58 11.88
CA THR A 100 -3.61 -4.20 12.34
C THR A 100 -2.60 -3.47 11.46
N VAL A 101 -2.72 -2.15 11.36
CA VAL A 101 -1.83 -1.31 10.55
C VAL A 101 -0.94 -0.47 11.45
N GLU A 102 0.35 -0.46 11.16
CA GLU A 102 1.33 0.45 11.77
C GLU A 102 1.96 1.27 10.65
N ASN A 103 1.78 2.59 10.68
CA ASN A 103 2.42 3.46 9.69
C ASN A 103 3.92 3.58 10.00
N LYS A 104 4.77 3.35 8.98
CA LYS A 104 6.22 3.53 9.05
C LYS A 104 6.62 5.00 9.01
N GLU A 105 5.76 5.86 8.48
CA GLU A 105 6.02 7.29 8.33
C GLU A 105 6.05 7.97 9.71
N LYS A 106 7.13 8.71 9.95
CA LYS A 106 7.28 9.58 11.12
C LYS A 106 6.63 10.93 10.85
N PRO A 107 6.25 11.69 11.89
CA PRO A 107 5.66 13.00 11.65
C PRO A 107 6.70 13.98 11.08
N LEU A 108 6.28 14.86 10.16
CA LEU A 108 7.10 15.97 9.62
C LEU A 108 7.75 16.80 10.74
N SER A 109 7.09 16.93 11.89
CA SER A 109 7.62 17.65 13.06
C SER A 109 8.95 17.10 13.58
N ASP A 110 9.29 15.85 13.30
CA ASP A 110 10.57 15.25 13.71
C ASP A 110 11.75 15.83 12.91
N ILE A 111 11.50 16.35 11.70
CA ILE A 111 12.54 16.88 10.80
C ILE A 111 12.37 18.37 10.49
N LEU A 112 11.18 18.95 10.64
CA LEU A 112 10.92 20.39 10.59
C LEU A 112 10.96 20.96 12.02
N THR A 113 12.18 21.12 12.52
CA THR A 113 12.44 21.54 13.90
C THR A 113 12.41 23.07 14.06
N HIS A 114 12.81 23.83 13.05
CA HIS A 114 12.74 25.29 13.05
C HIS A 114 11.44 25.75 12.38
N ARG A 115 10.47 26.11 13.23
CA ARG A 115 9.14 26.60 12.81
C ARG A 115 9.07 28.13 12.71
N GLU A 116 9.90 28.83 13.48
CA GLU A 116 10.05 30.28 13.38
C GLU A 116 11.05 30.58 12.27
N LEU A 117 10.56 31.06 11.14
CA LEU A 117 11.35 31.26 9.94
C LEU A 117 12.09 32.60 9.91
N GLY A 118 11.81 33.47 10.88
CA GLY A 118 12.30 34.84 10.92
C GLY A 118 11.70 35.71 9.81
N THR A 119 12.47 36.70 9.36
CA THR A 119 12.03 37.64 8.34
C THR A 119 12.13 37.06 6.94
N ILE A 120 11.01 37.07 6.20
CA ILE A 120 10.96 36.76 4.77
C ILE A 120 10.81 38.06 3.99
N LYS A 121 11.82 38.33 3.15
CA LYS A 121 11.82 39.46 2.23
C LYS A 121 11.00 39.12 0.99
N THR A 122 9.96 39.88 0.70
CA THR A 122 9.08 39.67 -0.46
C THR A 122 8.75 40.98 -1.17
N THR A 123 8.41 40.94 -2.46
CA THR A 123 7.95 42.12 -3.21
C THR A 123 6.46 42.42 -2.97
N GLY A 124 5.69 41.41 -2.54
CA GLY A 124 4.26 41.52 -2.24
C GLY A 124 3.96 42.03 -0.83
N GLN A 125 2.68 42.02 -0.46
CA GLN A 125 2.25 42.24 0.93
C GLN A 125 2.48 41.00 1.82
N GLN A 126 2.55 39.83 1.20
CA GLN A 126 2.79 38.54 1.84
C GLN A 126 3.77 37.73 1.00
N PRO A 127 4.60 36.88 1.63
CA PRO A 127 5.52 36.04 0.90
C PRO A 127 4.78 35.00 0.07
N THR A 128 5.38 34.61 -1.05
CA THR A 128 4.85 33.50 -1.85
C THR A 128 5.08 32.16 -1.14
N LYS A 129 4.35 31.13 -1.57
CA LYS A 129 4.59 29.74 -1.13
C LYS A 129 6.05 29.32 -1.31
N ASP A 130 6.66 29.69 -2.43
CA ASP A 130 8.03 29.34 -2.75
C ASP A 130 9.04 30.08 -1.87
N GLU A 131 8.79 31.36 -1.54
CA GLU A 131 9.62 32.12 -0.61
C GLU A 131 9.59 31.49 0.79
N VAL A 132 8.42 31.06 1.26
CA VAL A 132 8.29 30.33 2.54
C VAL A 132 9.00 28.98 2.48
N ILE A 133 8.77 28.16 1.44
CA ILE A 133 9.42 26.85 1.29
C ILE A 133 10.94 27.00 1.24
N THR A 134 11.44 28.02 0.55
CA THR A 134 12.88 28.33 0.46
C THR A 134 13.44 28.60 1.85
N GLN A 135 12.75 29.40 2.67
CA GLN A 135 13.18 29.70 4.01
C GLN A 135 13.10 28.48 4.95
N VAL A 136 12.07 27.64 4.81
CA VAL A 136 11.96 26.36 5.52
C VAL A 136 13.16 25.47 5.23
N LYS A 137 13.52 25.30 3.96
CA LYS A 137 14.67 24.51 3.50
C LYS A 137 16.01 25.05 4.02
N LYS A 138 16.13 26.38 4.09
CA LYS A 138 17.32 27.05 4.60
C LYS A 138 17.56 26.79 6.09
N LEU A 139 16.49 26.76 6.89
CA LEU A 139 16.59 26.60 8.35
C LEU A 139 16.50 25.15 8.81
N ASN A 140 15.93 24.26 7.99
CA ASN A 140 15.80 22.83 8.28
C ASN A 140 16.63 22.02 7.26
N ASN A 141 17.92 21.83 7.56
CA ASN A 141 18.88 21.19 6.64
C ASN A 141 18.45 19.79 6.16
N SER A 142 17.73 19.03 6.99
CA SER A 142 17.12 17.73 6.65
C SER A 142 16.17 17.80 5.45
N LEU A 143 15.62 18.98 5.17
CA LEU A 143 14.62 19.23 4.12
C LEU A 143 15.20 19.98 2.91
N LYS A 144 16.49 20.34 2.92
CA LYS A 144 17.10 21.25 1.94
C LYS A 144 16.88 20.83 0.48
N GLU A 145 17.10 19.56 0.18
CA GLU A 145 17.00 18.99 -1.18
C GLU A 145 15.59 18.43 -1.49
N SER A 146 14.63 18.62 -0.58
CA SER A 146 13.29 18.06 -0.72
C SER A 146 12.49 18.78 -1.81
N ASN A 147 11.99 18.03 -2.80
CA ASN A 147 11.02 18.52 -3.79
C ASN A 147 9.56 18.24 -3.41
N LEU A 148 9.29 17.57 -2.29
CA LEU A 148 7.94 17.17 -1.86
C LEU A 148 7.33 18.11 -0.80
N LEU A 149 8.09 19.11 -0.34
CA LEU A 149 7.52 20.17 0.50
C LEU A 149 6.52 21.01 -0.31
N ARG A 150 5.34 21.23 0.26
CA ARG A 150 4.30 22.03 -0.38
C ARG A 150 3.51 22.86 0.64
N ILE A 151 2.88 23.92 0.13
CA ILE A 151 1.94 24.76 0.86
C ILE A 151 0.69 24.88 -0.01
N ASP A 152 -0.45 24.40 0.49
CA ASP A 152 -1.68 24.32 -0.31
C ASP A 152 -2.37 25.68 -0.42
N ASN A 153 -2.45 26.41 0.69
CA ASN A 153 -3.09 27.72 0.79
C ASN A 153 -2.04 28.82 0.85
N ASP A 154 -2.32 29.98 0.24
CA ASP A 154 -1.39 31.11 0.33
C ASP A 154 -1.09 31.46 1.80
N PRO A 155 0.17 31.83 2.13
CA PRO A 155 0.53 32.25 3.48
C PRO A 155 -0.35 33.40 3.95
N LYS A 156 -0.80 33.39 5.21
CA LYS A 156 -1.67 34.42 5.79
C LYS A 156 -1.21 34.78 7.19
N GLU A 157 -1.39 36.04 7.58
CA GLU A 157 -1.19 36.49 8.97
C GLU A 157 0.14 36.00 9.58
N ASN A 158 1.26 36.17 8.87
CA ASN A 158 2.59 35.79 9.36
C ASN A 158 2.77 34.26 9.58
N LYS A 159 1.93 33.44 8.93
CA LYS A 159 1.90 31.99 9.06
C LYS A 159 1.72 31.26 7.74
N ALA A 160 2.16 30.01 7.70
CA ALA A 160 1.85 29.06 6.64
C ALA A 160 1.80 27.63 7.19
N THR A 161 1.04 26.76 6.54
CA THR A 161 1.04 25.31 6.82
C THR A 161 1.89 24.60 5.77
N VAL A 162 3.03 24.08 6.21
CA VAL A 162 3.94 23.29 5.37
C VAL A 162 3.53 21.84 5.45
N LYS A 163 3.38 21.20 4.30
CA LYS A 163 3.05 19.77 4.19
C LYS A 163 4.23 19.01 3.59
N TYR A 164 4.39 17.79 4.04
CA TYR A 164 5.38 16.87 3.53
C TYR A 164 4.81 15.46 3.54
N ASN A 165 5.04 14.73 2.45
CA ASN A 165 4.59 13.34 2.34
C ASN A 165 5.58 12.56 1.49
N ASN A 166 6.31 11.63 2.11
CA ASN A 166 7.19 10.67 1.46
C ASN A 166 7.13 9.33 2.23
N ASN A 167 7.93 8.34 1.80
CA ASN A 167 7.92 7.01 2.42
C ASN A 167 8.40 6.96 3.88
N ASP A 168 9.06 8.01 4.38
CA ASP A 168 9.66 8.05 5.71
C ASP A 168 8.97 9.03 6.66
N TYR A 169 8.33 10.08 6.12
CA TYR A 169 7.75 11.19 6.85
C TYR A 169 6.47 11.69 6.21
N THR A 170 5.47 11.97 7.06
CA THR A 170 4.19 12.55 6.64
C THR A 170 3.72 13.62 7.62
N GLY A 171 2.83 14.48 7.17
CA GLY A 171 2.09 15.39 8.02
C GLY A 171 2.23 16.86 7.65
N GLU A 172 1.70 17.70 8.53
CA GLU A 172 1.56 19.13 8.33
C GLU A 172 2.08 19.87 9.56
N VAL A 173 2.82 20.96 9.33
CA VAL A 173 3.41 21.78 10.39
C VAL A 173 3.15 23.26 10.08
N GLU A 174 2.60 23.98 11.05
CA GLU A 174 2.51 25.45 10.99
C GLU A 174 3.89 26.06 11.24
N VAL A 175 4.26 27.00 10.37
CA VAL A 175 5.46 27.83 10.48
C VAL A 175 5.06 29.29 10.59
N THR A 176 5.87 30.08 11.27
CA THR A 176 5.64 31.51 11.51
C THR A 176 6.78 32.34 10.92
N PHE A 177 6.50 33.56 10.50
CA PHE A 177 7.49 34.47 9.91
C PHE A 177 7.09 35.93 10.07
N THR A 178 8.03 36.85 9.92
CA THR A 178 7.73 38.28 9.72
C THR A 178 7.95 38.65 8.26
N VAL A 179 7.27 39.69 7.78
CA VAL A 179 7.35 40.13 6.39
C VAL A 179 8.11 41.45 6.29
N GLU A 180 9.09 41.51 5.40
CA GLU A 180 9.80 42.73 5.04
C GLU A 180 9.70 42.94 3.53
N LYS A 181 9.41 44.17 3.11
CA LYS A 181 9.27 44.48 1.69
C LYS A 181 10.65 44.59 1.06
N LYS A 182 10.89 43.85 -0.03
CA LYS A 182 12.07 44.07 -0.89
C LYS A 182 11.92 45.46 -1.53
N GLU A 183 12.86 46.34 -1.28
CA GLU A 183 12.96 47.58 -2.04
C GLU A 183 13.31 47.20 -3.49
N ASN A 184 12.50 47.68 -4.43
CA ASN A 184 12.87 47.62 -5.84
C ASN A 184 14.05 48.57 -6.01
N ILE A 185 15.26 48.03 -6.21
CA ILE A 185 16.36 48.82 -6.73
C ILE A 185 16.00 49.09 -8.19
N ASN A 186 15.32 50.20 -8.44
CA ASN A 186 15.20 50.75 -9.77
C ASN A 186 16.59 51.30 -10.10
N ASP A 187 17.40 50.52 -10.79
CA ASP A 187 18.59 51.04 -11.48
C ASP A 187 18.09 52.05 -12.53
N ASN A 188 18.37 53.32 -12.26
CA ASN A 188 17.97 54.48 -13.06
C ASN A 188 19.13 54.91 -13.96
#